data_AF-A0A2V8RKQ2-F1
#
_entry.id   AF-A0A2V8RKQ2-F1
#
_cell.length_a   1.000
_cell.length_b   1.000
_cell.length_c   1.000
_cell.angle_alpha   90.00
_cell.angle_beta   90.00
_cell.angle_gamma   90.00
#
_symmetry.space_group_name_H-M   'P 1'
#
loop_
_entity.id
_entity.type
_entity.pdbx_description
1 polymer ?
#
loop_
_entity_poly.entity_id
_entity_poly.type
_entity_poly.pdbx_seq_one_letter_code
_entity_poly.pdbx_strand_id
1 'polypeptide(L)'
;MQKLEGGGIKVEVDEHLREQLVQALLGLTETDIENVLAKSIIAGAGLTAEALPVILDEKKSVIKGTGALSYTHPEPASNLGGYHNLRRILQEAAVTFTPAARAYGVEPMKGLLLVGLPGTGKDLTKKIASSLLGKSLLDLDFGSVMGEGGGVIGSSAMTIKRALSIATTLKGILGISEFEKAVGGLESSAKTDGGETARTIAYLLNWMQEQSDLLTPRLR
;
A
#
# COMPACT_ATOMS: atom_id res chain seq x y z
N MET A 1 -9.48 8.96 -30.79
CA MET A 1 -9.85 10.28 -30.24
C MET A 1 -11.36 10.44 -30.36
N GLN A 2 -12.10 10.24 -29.26
CA GLN A 2 -13.56 10.37 -29.26
C GLN A 2 -13.90 11.52 -28.30
N LYS A 3 -14.21 12.69 -28.86
CA LYS A 3 -14.69 13.85 -28.09
C LYS A 3 -16.15 13.58 -27.70
N LEU A 4 -16.39 13.36 -26.42
CA LEU A 4 -17.73 13.41 -25.84
C LEU A 4 -17.96 14.84 -25.32
N GLU A 5 -18.49 15.71 -26.19
CA GLU A 5 -18.93 17.05 -25.80
C GLU A 5 -20.40 16.97 -25.38
N GLY A 6 -20.63 16.82 -24.07
CA GLY A 6 -21.96 16.89 -23.47
C GLY A 6 -21.85 17.42 -22.04
N GLY A 7 -22.14 18.70 -21.83
CA GLY A 7 -22.26 19.31 -20.50
C GLY A 7 -21.10 20.20 -20.01
N GLY A 8 -20.27 20.76 -20.90
CA GLY A 8 -19.18 21.67 -20.49
C GLY A 8 -17.96 20.99 -19.86
N ILE A 9 -17.96 19.66 -19.81
CA ILE A 9 -16.85 18.82 -19.34
C ILE A 9 -15.88 18.61 -20.51
N LYS A 10 -14.63 19.04 -20.36
CA LYS A 10 -13.56 18.78 -21.35
C LYS A 10 -12.86 17.45 -21.05
N VAL A 11 -12.79 16.55 -22.02
CA VAL A 11 -12.00 15.31 -21.91
C VAL A 11 -10.86 15.40 -22.91
N GLU A 12 -9.68 15.79 -22.43
CA GLU A 12 -8.46 15.92 -23.22
C GLU A 12 -7.40 15.01 -22.60
N VAL A 13 -7.38 13.76 -23.07
CA VAL A 13 -6.46 12.73 -22.58
C VAL A 13 -5.63 12.24 -23.76
N ASP A 14 -4.39 12.71 -23.84
CA ASP A 14 -3.38 12.13 -24.73
C ASP A 14 -2.79 10.83 -24.12
N GLU A 15 -1.94 10.11 -24.86
CA GLU A 15 -1.38 8.84 -24.38
C GLU A 15 -0.50 9.04 -23.14
N HIS A 16 0.22 10.16 -23.04
CA HIS A 16 1.09 10.44 -21.91
C HIS A 16 0.29 10.72 -20.63
N LEU A 17 -0.73 11.57 -20.73
CA LEU A 17 -1.64 11.87 -19.64
C LEU A 17 -2.44 10.64 -19.23
N ARG A 18 -2.84 9.80 -20.19
CA ARG A 18 -3.47 8.51 -19.92
C ARG A 18 -2.58 7.63 -19.04
N GLU A 19 -1.31 7.47 -19.39
CA GLU A 19 -0.35 6.72 -18.59
C GLU A 19 -0.21 7.30 -17.18
N GLN A 20 -0.08 8.63 -17.06
CA GLN A 20 0.04 9.31 -15.77
C GLN A 20 -1.20 9.14 -14.89
N LEU A 21 -2.41 9.27 -15.47
CA LEU A 21 -3.67 9.05 -14.78
C LEU A 21 -3.80 7.59 -14.33
N VAL A 22 -3.47 6.63 -15.19
CA VAL A 22 -3.46 5.21 -14.82
C VAL A 22 -2.51 4.98 -13.65
N GLN A 23 -1.28 5.50 -13.68
CA GLN A 23 -0.34 5.38 -12.58
C GLN A 23 -0.82 6.07 -11.29
N ALA A 24 -1.49 7.23 -11.40
CA ALA A 24 -2.04 7.94 -10.26
C ALA A 24 -3.21 7.19 -9.62
N LEU A 25 -4.05 6.53 -10.43
CA LEU A 25 -5.20 5.75 -10.00
C LEU A 25 -4.83 4.34 -9.53
N LEU A 26 -3.68 3.79 -9.96
CA LEU A 26 -3.23 2.45 -9.56
C LEU A 26 -3.20 2.30 -8.03
N GLY A 27 -3.87 1.26 -7.54
CA GLY A 27 -3.95 0.94 -6.11
C GLY A 27 -5.06 1.63 -5.34
N LEU A 28 -5.90 2.45 -5.98
CA LEU A 28 -7.17 2.88 -5.43
C LEU A 28 -8.24 1.78 -5.58
N THR A 29 -9.24 1.75 -4.69
CA THR A 29 -10.42 0.91 -4.90
C THR A 29 -11.28 1.50 -6.02
N GLU A 30 -12.19 0.71 -6.60
CA GLU A 30 -13.12 1.19 -7.63
C GLU A 30 -13.92 2.41 -7.15
N THR A 31 -14.44 2.37 -5.92
CA THR A 31 -15.17 3.48 -5.31
C THR A 31 -14.27 4.72 -5.10
N ASP A 32 -13.01 4.53 -4.72
CA ASP A 32 -12.07 5.66 -4.59
C ASP A 32 -11.74 6.28 -5.95
N ILE A 33 -11.60 5.45 -6.99
CA ILE A 33 -11.38 5.89 -8.37
C ILE A 33 -12.59 6.73 -8.83
N GLU A 34 -13.81 6.24 -8.64
CA GLU A 34 -15.03 6.97 -9.00
C GLU A 34 -15.12 8.32 -8.26
N ASN A 35 -14.91 8.32 -6.94
CA ASN A 35 -14.97 9.53 -6.14
C ASN A 35 -13.90 10.54 -6.55
N VAL A 36 -12.66 10.10 -6.78
CA VAL A 36 -11.56 11.00 -7.11
C VAL A 36 -11.65 11.52 -8.55
N LEU A 37 -12.16 10.70 -9.48
CA LEU A 37 -12.45 11.11 -10.85
C LEU A 37 -13.61 12.12 -10.88
N ALA A 38 -14.69 11.86 -10.14
CA ALA A 38 -15.80 12.81 -10.01
C ALA A 38 -15.32 14.15 -9.43
N LYS A 39 -14.53 14.11 -8.35
CA LYS A 39 -13.97 15.30 -7.70
C LYS A 39 -13.04 16.09 -8.63
N SER A 40 -12.17 15.39 -9.36
CA SER A 40 -11.24 16.03 -10.31
C SER A 40 -11.96 16.63 -11.52
N ILE A 41 -12.99 15.95 -12.06
CA ILE A 41 -13.83 16.48 -13.14
C ILE A 41 -14.58 17.75 -12.69
N ILE A 42 -15.14 17.75 -11.47
CA ILE A 42 -15.85 18.91 -10.94
C ILE A 42 -14.89 20.08 -10.69
N ALA A 43 -13.71 19.82 -10.12
CA ALA A 43 -12.74 20.85 -9.78
C ALA A 43 -12.04 21.46 -11.02
N GLY A 44 -11.78 20.64 -12.05
CA GLY A 44 -11.07 21.03 -13.26
C GLY A 44 -11.95 21.30 -14.48
N ALA A 45 -13.27 21.16 -14.36
CA ALA A 45 -14.22 21.19 -15.48
C ALA A 45 -13.87 20.19 -16.61
N GLY A 46 -13.27 19.05 -16.25
CA GLY A 46 -12.74 18.12 -17.23
C GLY A 46 -11.82 17.04 -16.69
N LEU A 47 -11.54 16.04 -17.53
CA LEU A 47 -10.44 15.10 -17.33
C LEU A 47 -9.26 15.57 -18.19
N THR A 48 -8.49 16.50 -17.63
CA THR A 48 -7.34 17.18 -18.25
C THR A 48 -6.11 17.02 -17.34
N ALA A 49 -4.98 17.65 -17.69
CA ALA A 49 -3.74 17.56 -16.90
C ALA A 49 -3.92 18.02 -15.43
N GLU A 50 -4.88 18.91 -15.18
CA GLU A 50 -5.26 19.43 -13.87
C GLU A 50 -5.90 18.38 -12.96
N ALA A 51 -6.42 17.27 -13.51
CA ALA A 51 -6.97 16.17 -12.72
C ALA A 51 -5.88 15.42 -11.93
N LEU A 52 -4.66 15.36 -12.47
CA LEU A 52 -3.56 14.61 -11.89
C LEU A 52 -3.20 15.05 -10.45
N PRO A 53 -2.93 16.34 -10.16
CA PRO A 53 -2.63 16.78 -8.79
C PRO A 53 -3.79 16.51 -7.81
N VAL A 54 -5.06 16.67 -8.26
CA VAL A 54 -6.23 16.39 -7.42
C VAL A 54 -6.30 14.91 -7.01
N ILE A 55 -6.04 14.01 -7.96
CA ILE A 55 -6.02 12.56 -7.72
C ILE A 55 -4.90 12.18 -6.73
N LEU A 56 -3.71 12.74 -6.95
CA LEU A 56 -2.55 12.49 -6.10
C LEU A 56 -2.74 13.03 -4.67
N ASP A 57 -3.39 14.19 -4.51
CA ASP A 57 -3.64 14.79 -3.20
C ASP A 57 -4.71 14.05 -2.40
N GLU A 58 -5.79 13.60 -3.05
CA GLU A 58 -6.82 12.81 -2.36
C GLU A 58 -6.26 11.50 -1.82
N LYS A 59 -5.43 10.84 -2.63
CA LYS A 59 -4.72 9.61 -2.26
C LYS A 59 -3.84 9.81 -1.03
N LYS A 60 -3.19 10.96 -0.92
CA LYS A 60 -2.39 11.32 0.26
C LYS A 60 -3.26 11.66 1.48
N SER A 61 -4.42 12.28 1.29
CA SER A 61 -5.26 12.81 2.36
C SER A 61 -5.84 11.72 3.28
N VAL A 62 -6.27 10.58 2.71
CA VAL A 62 -6.80 9.44 3.49
C VAL A 62 -5.71 8.78 4.37
N ILE A 63 -4.44 8.90 3.96
CA ILE A 63 -3.31 8.15 4.55
C ILE A 63 -2.51 9.00 5.56
N LYS A 64 -2.52 10.33 5.43
CA LYS A 64 -1.82 11.29 6.31
C LYS A 64 -2.26 11.31 7.77
N GLY A 65 -3.38 10.67 8.14
CA GLY A 65 -4.00 10.82 9.46
C GLY A 65 -3.29 10.14 10.64
N THR A 66 -2.23 9.34 10.43
CA THR A 66 -1.65 8.47 11.48
C THR A 66 -0.19 8.74 11.86
N GLY A 67 0.55 9.57 11.12
CA GLY A 67 2.00 9.80 11.33
C GLY A 67 2.89 8.61 10.92
N ALA A 68 2.45 7.38 11.17
CA ALA A 68 3.20 6.15 10.93
C ALA A 68 2.94 5.45 9.59
N LEU A 69 1.90 5.86 8.83
CA LEU A 69 1.56 5.25 7.55
C LEU A 69 1.72 6.26 6.42
N SER A 70 2.37 5.85 5.34
CA SER A 70 2.56 6.67 4.15
C SER A 70 2.13 5.92 2.89
N TYR A 71 1.68 6.67 1.87
CA TYR A 71 1.39 6.11 0.56
C TYR A 71 2.63 6.16 -0.31
N THR A 72 2.96 5.05 -0.97
CA THR A 72 4.07 5.00 -1.91
C THR A 72 3.57 4.75 -3.32
N HIS A 73 4.00 5.63 -4.23
CA HIS A 73 3.68 5.50 -5.64
C HIS A 73 4.31 4.25 -6.26
N PRO A 74 3.56 3.52 -7.11
CA PRO A 74 4.10 2.39 -7.83
C PRO A 74 5.19 2.83 -8.81
N GLU A 75 6.09 1.91 -9.11
CA GLU A 75 7.11 2.07 -10.14
C GLU A 75 6.86 1.05 -11.26
N PRO A 76 7.12 1.42 -12.54
CA PRO A 76 7.02 0.49 -13.65
C PRO A 76 7.86 -0.77 -13.43
N ALA A 77 7.30 -1.93 -13.79
CA ALA A 77 8.01 -3.20 -13.67
C ALA A 77 9.29 -3.29 -14.54
N SER A 78 9.42 -2.43 -15.55
CA SER A 78 10.65 -2.26 -16.34
C SER A 78 11.84 -1.74 -15.52
N ASN A 79 11.58 -1.07 -14.39
CA ASN A 79 12.63 -0.50 -13.54
C ASN A 79 13.36 -1.57 -12.71
N LEU A 80 12.85 -2.81 -12.66
CA LEU A 80 13.52 -3.93 -11.98
C LEU A 80 14.48 -4.67 -12.93
N GLY A 81 15.70 -4.17 -13.07
CA GLY A 81 16.75 -4.82 -13.87
C GLY A 81 17.36 -6.06 -13.19
N GLY A 82 17.60 -7.14 -13.92
CA GLY A 82 18.36 -8.31 -13.46
C GLY A 82 17.64 -9.28 -12.51
N TYR A 83 16.49 -8.91 -11.93
CA TYR A 83 15.74 -9.78 -10.99
C TYR A 83 14.61 -10.57 -11.66
N HIS A 84 14.91 -11.33 -12.72
CA HIS A 84 13.91 -12.08 -13.49
C HIS A 84 13.08 -13.06 -12.63
N ASN A 85 13.73 -13.76 -11.70
CA ASN A 85 13.05 -14.70 -10.80
C ASN A 85 12.08 -13.99 -9.85
N LEU A 86 12.50 -12.87 -9.26
CA LEU A 86 11.67 -12.07 -8.36
C LEU A 86 10.46 -11.49 -9.12
N ARG A 87 10.68 -10.98 -10.33
CA ARG A 87 9.60 -10.50 -11.20
C ARG A 87 8.58 -11.60 -11.49
N ARG A 88 9.05 -12.82 -11.80
CA ARG A 88 8.18 -13.99 -12.02
C ARG A 88 7.37 -14.31 -10.77
N ILE A 89 7.99 -14.33 -9.58
CA ILE A 89 7.29 -14.58 -8.31
C ILE A 89 6.21 -13.52 -8.07
N LEU A 90 6.48 -12.24 -8.32
CA LEU A 90 5.49 -11.16 -8.18
C LEU A 90 4.33 -11.29 -9.19
N GLN A 91 4.62 -11.75 -10.40
CA GLN A 91 3.58 -12.02 -11.41
C GLN A 91 2.72 -13.22 -11.02
N GLU A 92 3.32 -14.30 -10.54
CA GLU A 92 2.60 -15.47 -10.00
C GLU A 92 1.76 -15.07 -8.79
N ALA A 93 2.31 -14.25 -7.90
CA ALA A 93 1.57 -13.69 -6.77
C ALA A 93 0.33 -12.92 -7.23
N ALA A 94 0.44 -12.07 -8.26
CA ALA A 94 -0.71 -11.34 -8.80
C ALA A 94 -1.84 -12.29 -9.26
N VAL A 95 -1.50 -13.43 -9.88
CA VAL A 95 -2.47 -14.44 -10.31
C VAL A 95 -3.25 -15.01 -9.12
N THR A 96 -2.61 -15.21 -7.96
CA THR A 96 -3.27 -15.76 -6.77
C THR A 96 -4.41 -14.89 -6.23
N PHE A 97 -4.46 -13.60 -6.59
CA PHE A 97 -5.54 -12.69 -6.17
C PHE A 97 -6.75 -12.71 -7.12
N THR A 98 -6.70 -13.46 -8.23
CA THR A 98 -7.77 -13.47 -9.22
C THR A 98 -8.97 -14.33 -8.80
N PRO A 99 -10.19 -14.02 -9.28
CA PRO A 99 -11.36 -14.88 -9.05
C PRO A 99 -11.16 -16.31 -9.58
N ALA A 100 -10.43 -16.46 -10.69
CA ALA A 100 -10.09 -17.76 -11.25
C ALA A 100 -9.22 -18.57 -10.27
N ALA A 101 -8.14 -18.01 -9.75
CA ALA A 101 -7.29 -18.67 -8.76
C ALA A 101 -8.10 -19.11 -7.53
N ARG A 102 -9.00 -18.25 -7.04
CA ARG A 102 -9.91 -18.59 -5.94
C ARG A 102 -10.84 -19.75 -6.29
N ALA A 103 -11.39 -19.80 -7.49
CA ALA A 103 -12.25 -20.90 -7.94
C ALA A 103 -11.51 -22.24 -8.00
N TYR A 104 -10.19 -22.20 -8.23
CA TYR A 104 -9.29 -23.37 -8.16
C TYR A 104 -8.79 -23.68 -6.74
N GLY A 105 -9.24 -22.96 -5.72
CA GLY A 105 -8.79 -23.15 -4.33
C GLY A 105 -7.35 -22.67 -4.07
N VAL A 106 -6.78 -21.84 -4.95
CA VAL A 106 -5.47 -21.24 -4.73
C VAL A 106 -5.60 -20.13 -3.71
N GLU A 107 -4.84 -20.24 -2.62
CA GLU A 107 -4.77 -19.18 -1.62
C GLU A 107 -3.96 -17.98 -2.14
N PRO A 108 -4.40 -16.74 -1.86
CA PRO A 108 -3.62 -15.54 -2.15
C PRO A 108 -2.24 -15.56 -1.46
N MET A 109 -1.22 -15.00 -2.12
CA MET A 109 0.08 -14.80 -1.48
C MET A 109 -0.06 -13.94 -0.22
N LYS A 110 0.36 -14.48 0.93
CA LYS A 110 0.20 -13.84 2.25
C LYS A 110 1.28 -12.79 2.55
N GLY A 111 2.48 -12.96 2.01
CA GLY A 111 3.59 -12.04 2.22
C GLY A 111 4.86 -12.43 1.48
N LEU A 112 5.78 -11.48 1.38
CA LEU A 112 7.09 -11.64 0.77
C LEU A 112 8.15 -10.98 1.66
N LEU A 113 9.10 -11.76 2.16
CA LEU A 113 10.23 -11.24 2.94
C LEU A 113 11.45 -11.08 2.03
N LEU A 114 11.96 -9.85 1.91
CA LEU A 114 13.13 -9.53 1.11
C LEU A 114 14.36 -9.36 2.02
N VAL A 115 15.36 -10.23 1.87
CA VAL A 115 16.61 -10.22 2.67
C VAL A 115 17.81 -9.96 1.78
N GLY A 116 18.83 -9.26 2.29
CA GLY A 116 20.11 -9.03 1.60
C GLY A 116 20.74 -7.68 1.95
N LEU A 117 21.86 -7.35 1.32
CA LEU A 117 22.63 -6.14 1.60
C LEU A 117 21.86 -4.83 1.28
N PRO A 118 22.20 -3.70 1.95
CA PRO A 118 21.68 -2.40 1.58
C PRO A 118 22.01 -2.08 0.12
N GLY A 119 21.12 -1.34 -0.56
CA GLY A 119 21.30 -0.98 -1.98
C GLY A 119 20.91 -2.08 -2.99
N THR A 120 20.40 -3.23 -2.55
CA THR A 120 19.96 -4.33 -3.44
C THR A 120 18.52 -4.16 -3.98
N GLY A 121 17.93 -2.96 -3.89
CA GLY A 121 16.63 -2.67 -4.50
C GLY A 121 15.40 -3.24 -3.78
N LYS A 122 15.46 -3.52 -2.48
CA LYS A 122 14.31 -4.01 -1.69
C LYS A 122 13.13 -3.05 -1.71
N ASP A 123 13.39 -1.77 -1.45
CA ASP A 123 12.33 -0.75 -1.46
C ASP A 123 11.78 -0.52 -2.86
N LEU A 124 12.64 -0.53 -3.89
CA LEU A 124 12.21 -0.49 -5.29
C LEU A 124 11.32 -1.68 -5.63
N THR A 125 11.65 -2.87 -5.13
CA THR A 125 10.84 -4.07 -5.33
C THR A 125 9.43 -3.89 -4.77
N LYS A 126 9.25 -3.25 -3.60
CA LYS A 126 7.91 -2.97 -3.06
C LYS A 126 7.08 -2.11 -4.03
N LYS A 127 7.68 -1.05 -4.57
CA LYS A 127 7.00 -0.15 -5.55
C LYS A 127 6.63 -0.89 -6.83
N ILE A 128 7.46 -1.82 -7.27
CA ILE A 128 7.22 -2.62 -8.47
C ILE A 128 6.18 -3.71 -8.21
N ALA A 129 6.16 -4.30 -7.01
CA ALA A 129 5.10 -5.20 -6.58
C ALA A 129 3.74 -4.49 -6.60
N SER A 130 3.65 -3.26 -6.10
CA SER A 130 2.45 -2.40 -6.20
C SER A 130 1.91 -2.33 -7.63
N SER A 131 2.79 -2.07 -8.59
CA SER A 131 2.45 -2.01 -10.03
C SER A 131 1.99 -3.37 -10.57
N LEU A 132 2.74 -4.44 -10.30
CA LEU A 132 2.46 -5.79 -10.82
C LEU A 132 1.18 -6.41 -10.24
N LEU A 133 0.91 -6.18 -8.95
CA LEU A 133 -0.29 -6.66 -8.28
C LEU A 133 -1.51 -5.75 -8.52
N GLY A 134 -1.32 -4.52 -9.00
CA GLY A 134 -2.37 -3.53 -9.17
C GLY A 134 -3.00 -3.09 -7.83
N LYS A 135 -2.23 -3.07 -6.75
CA LYS A 135 -2.67 -2.77 -5.38
C LYS A 135 -1.95 -1.55 -4.83
N SER A 136 -2.58 -0.79 -3.93
CA SER A 136 -1.90 0.33 -3.25
C SER A 136 -0.73 -0.19 -2.43
N LEU A 137 0.35 0.60 -2.33
CA LEU A 137 1.43 0.34 -1.38
C LEU A 137 1.35 1.35 -0.24
N LEU A 138 1.20 0.82 0.97
CA LEU A 138 1.21 1.57 2.21
C LEU A 138 2.47 1.19 2.96
N ASP A 139 3.37 2.15 3.18
CA ASP A 139 4.57 1.91 3.96
C ASP A 139 4.34 2.29 5.42
N LEU A 140 4.55 1.31 6.31
CA LEU A 140 4.52 1.46 7.76
C LEU A 140 5.92 1.80 8.27
N ASP A 141 6.04 2.94 8.93
CA ASP A 141 7.26 3.38 9.60
C ASP A 141 7.20 3.00 11.09
N PHE A 142 7.91 1.92 11.44
CA PHE A 142 8.06 1.49 12.82
C PHE A 142 8.76 2.52 13.71
N GLY A 143 9.67 3.32 13.16
CA GLY A 143 10.33 4.40 13.90
C GLY A 143 9.31 5.42 14.38
N SER A 144 8.41 5.84 13.51
CA SER A 144 7.32 6.78 13.84
C SER A 144 6.32 6.18 14.84
N VAL A 145 5.96 4.90 14.72
CA VAL A 145 5.11 4.20 15.69
C VAL A 145 5.72 4.25 17.09
N MET A 146 7.03 4.05 17.20
CA MET A 146 7.75 3.96 18.47
C MET A 146 8.23 5.33 18.99
N GLY A 147 8.37 6.32 18.10
CA GLY A 147 8.99 7.62 18.38
C GLY A 147 8.01 8.76 18.71
N GLU A 148 6.74 8.70 18.29
CA GLU A 148 5.73 9.72 18.63
C GLU A 148 5.30 9.69 20.12
N GLY A 149 5.90 8.84 20.95
CA GLY A 149 5.72 8.80 22.39
C GLY A 149 6.75 9.66 23.13
N GLY A 150 6.66 10.99 23.04
CA GLY A 150 7.39 11.92 23.90
C GLY A 150 7.00 11.79 25.38
N GLY A 151 7.29 10.66 26.01
CA GLY A 151 6.96 10.35 27.41
C GLY A 151 5.50 9.94 27.67
N VAL A 152 4.66 9.78 26.63
CA VAL A 152 3.26 9.36 26.79
C VAL A 152 3.14 7.84 26.62
N ILE A 153 2.98 7.14 27.74
CA ILE A 153 2.81 5.69 27.80
C ILE A 153 1.55 5.27 27.02
N GLY A 154 1.69 4.40 26.00
CA GLY A 154 0.58 3.77 25.29
C GLY A 154 0.19 4.39 23.94
N SER A 155 0.93 5.39 23.44
CA SER A 155 0.68 5.97 22.12
C SER A 155 1.02 5.01 20.97
N SER A 156 2.09 4.22 21.09
CA SER A 156 2.56 3.33 20.01
C SER A 156 1.55 2.24 19.66
N ALA A 157 0.90 1.66 20.68
CA ALA A 157 -0.13 0.64 20.50
C ALA A 157 -1.37 1.17 19.78
N MET A 158 -1.80 2.42 20.05
CA MET A 158 -2.93 3.02 19.34
C MET A 158 -2.56 3.39 17.90
N THR A 159 -1.36 3.93 17.70
CA THR A 159 -0.87 4.29 16.36
C THR A 159 -0.79 3.08 15.45
N ILE A 160 -0.21 1.96 15.91
CA ILE A 160 -0.13 0.74 15.08
C ILE A 160 -1.51 0.15 14.79
N LYS A 161 -2.42 0.09 15.78
CA LYS A 161 -3.80 -0.39 15.56
C LYS A 161 -4.52 0.44 14.51
N ARG A 162 -4.37 1.77 14.57
CA ARG A 162 -4.97 2.68 13.59
C ARG A 162 -4.36 2.48 12.19
N ALA A 163 -3.04 2.36 12.09
CA ALA A 163 -2.37 2.09 10.82
C ALA A 163 -2.82 0.77 10.20
N LEU A 164 -2.88 -0.31 10.98
CA LEU A 164 -3.34 -1.63 10.52
C LEU A 164 -4.82 -1.63 10.12
N SER A 165 -5.67 -0.89 10.83
CA SER A 165 -7.09 -0.73 10.47
C SER A 165 -7.26 -0.01 9.11
N ILE A 166 -6.48 1.04 8.86
CA ILE A 166 -6.47 1.73 7.56
C ILE A 166 -5.96 0.78 6.46
N ALA A 167 -4.87 0.05 6.73
CA ALA A 167 -4.32 -0.91 5.78
C ALA A 167 -5.33 -2.01 5.40
N THR A 168 -6.08 -2.51 6.38
CA THR A 168 -7.16 -3.50 6.18
C THR A 168 -8.27 -2.94 5.30
N THR A 169 -8.65 -1.68 5.52
CA THR A 169 -9.75 -1.02 4.80
C THR A 169 -9.39 -0.79 3.33
N LEU A 170 -8.16 -0.33 3.06
CA LEU A 170 -7.69 -0.02 1.71
C LEU A 170 -7.36 -1.27 0.87
N LYS A 171 -7.22 -2.46 1.49
CA LYS A 171 -6.93 -3.74 0.81
C LYS A 171 -5.69 -3.70 -0.11
N GLY A 172 -4.66 -3.00 0.35
CA GLY A 172 -3.38 -2.81 -0.34
C GLY A 172 -2.26 -3.74 0.16
N ILE A 173 -1.07 -3.53 -0.38
CA ILE A 173 0.21 -4.07 0.11
C ILE A 173 0.64 -3.22 1.31
N LEU A 174 0.85 -3.84 2.46
CA LEU A 174 1.52 -3.21 3.60
C LEU A 174 3.03 -3.47 3.50
N GLY A 175 3.79 -2.45 3.14
CA GLY A 175 5.23 -2.44 3.16
C GLY A 175 5.75 -2.16 4.56
N ILE A 176 6.73 -2.97 4.98
CA ILE A 176 7.45 -2.77 6.24
C ILE A 176 8.93 -2.73 5.89
N SER A 177 9.58 -1.60 6.14
CA SER A 177 11.04 -1.47 6.01
C SER A 177 11.69 -1.48 7.39
N GLU A 178 12.96 -1.88 7.42
CA GLU A 178 13.79 -1.87 8.64
C GLU A 178 13.19 -2.65 9.82
N PHE A 179 12.46 -3.72 9.53
CA PHE A 179 11.84 -4.58 10.54
C PHE A 179 12.87 -5.12 11.54
N GLU A 180 14.10 -5.34 11.11
CA GLU A 180 15.22 -5.75 11.96
C GLU A 180 15.54 -4.74 13.07
N LYS A 181 15.35 -3.43 12.84
CA LYS A 181 15.56 -2.41 13.88
C LYS A 181 14.48 -2.50 14.95
N ALA A 182 13.23 -2.71 14.55
CA ALA A 182 12.12 -2.89 15.48
C ALA A 182 12.29 -4.17 16.32
N VAL A 183 12.73 -5.27 15.70
CA VAL A 183 13.00 -6.54 16.39
C VAL A 183 14.23 -6.46 17.28
N GLY A 184 15.31 -5.79 16.86
CA GLY A 184 16.50 -5.61 17.69
C GLY A 184 16.24 -4.82 18.98
N GLY A 185 15.21 -3.97 18.99
CA GLY A 185 14.72 -3.29 20.20
C GLY A 185 13.98 -4.19 21.20
N LEU A 186 13.56 -5.40 20.82
CA LEU A 186 12.88 -6.36 21.71
C LEU A 186 13.79 -6.87 22.84
N GLU A 187 15.09 -7.01 22.58
CA GLU A 187 16.04 -7.52 23.58
C GLU A 187 16.36 -6.47 24.66
N SER A 188 16.29 -5.18 24.32
CA SER A 188 16.57 -4.06 25.24
C SER A 188 15.33 -3.53 25.97
N SER A 189 14.12 -3.77 25.44
CA SER A 189 12.84 -3.28 25.99
C SER A 189 12.45 -3.91 27.33
N ALA A 190 12.97 -5.09 27.67
CA ALA A 190 12.73 -5.74 28.97
C ALA A 190 13.18 -4.92 30.20
N LYS A 191 14.00 -3.88 30.00
CA LYS A 191 14.50 -3.01 31.09
C LYS A 191 14.09 -1.54 31.02
N THR A 192 13.64 -1.01 29.88
CA THR A 192 13.55 0.45 29.67
C THR A 192 12.24 1.01 29.10
N ASP A 193 11.36 0.21 28.47
CA ASP A 193 10.12 0.72 27.82
C ASP A 193 8.80 0.10 28.35
N GLY A 194 8.87 -0.73 29.40
CA GLY A 194 7.69 -1.39 29.97
C GLY A 194 7.00 -2.42 29.06
N GLY A 195 7.67 -2.90 28.01
CA GLY A 195 7.14 -3.91 27.08
C GLY A 195 6.24 -3.34 25.98
N GLU A 196 6.27 -2.03 25.73
CA GLU A 196 5.47 -1.38 24.68
C GLU A 196 5.89 -1.82 23.27
N THR A 197 7.20 -2.00 23.02
CA THR A 197 7.71 -2.57 21.76
C THR A 197 7.16 -3.97 21.49
N ALA A 198 7.25 -4.85 22.50
CA ALA A 198 6.78 -6.23 22.38
C ALA A 198 5.27 -6.30 22.10
N ARG A 199 4.48 -5.45 22.76
CA ARG A 199 3.03 -5.37 22.53
C ARG A 199 2.70 -4.85 21.13
N THR A 200 3.42 -3.86 20.63
CA THR A 200 3.26 -3.30 19.28
C THR A 200 3.52 -4.36 18.21
N ILE A 201 4.62 -5.10 18.33
CA ILE A 201 4.93 -6.21 17.41
C ILE A 201 3.88 -7.32 17.50
N ALA A 202 3.39 -7.65 18.71
CA ALA A 202 2.32 -8.63 18.87
C ALA A 202 1.03 -8.21 18.13
N TYR A 203 0.68 -6.92 18.09
CA TYR A 203 -0.46 -6.45 17.29
C TYR A 203 -0.26 -6.66 15.79
N LEU A 204 0.93 -6.39 15.26
CA LEU A 204 1.24 -6.66 13.86
C LEU A 204 1.11 -8.16 13.55
N LEU A 205 1.71 -9.02 14.38
CA LEU A 205 1.71 -10.47 14.15
C LEU A 205 0.28 -11.05 14.18
N ASN A 206 -0.53 -10.64 15.17
CA ASN A 206 -1.93 -11.05 15.26
C ASN A 206 -2.71 -10.58 14.03
N TRP A 207 -2.52 -9.33 13.61
CA TRP A 207 -3.16 -8.81 12.40
C TRP A 207 -2.77 -9.60 11.15
N MET A 208 -1.50 -9.96 10.98
CA MET A 208 -1.03 -10.79 9.85
C MET A 208 -1.70 -12.17 9.84
N GLN A 209 -1.92 -12.77 11.01
CA GLN A 209 -2.65 -14.03 11.14
C GLN A 209 -4.14 -13.85 10.78
N GLU A 210 -4.80 -12.80 11.27
CA GLU A 210 -6.21 -12.50 10.96
C GLU A 210 -6.43 -12.27 9.46
N GLN A 211 -5.52 -11.56 8.77
CA GLN A 211 -5.62 -11.37 7.33
C GLN A 211 -5.47 -12.70 6.56
N SER A 212 -4.68 -13.63 7.08
CA SER A 212 -4.51 -14.96 6.49
C SER A 212 -5.79 -15.78 6.55
N ASP A 213 -6.53 -15.66 7.66
CA ASP A 213 -7.81 -16.35 7.88
C ASP A 213 -8.97 -15.73 7.07
N LEU A 214 -8.96 -14.41 6.86
CA LEU A 214 -9.96 -13.72 6.02
C LEU A 214 -9.79 -14.02 4.53
N LEU A 215 -8.55 -14.29 4.10
CA LEU A 215 -8.23 -14.61 2.70
C LEU A 215 -8.45 -16.08 2.34
N THR A 216 -8.70 -16.95 3.33
CA THR A 216 -9.07 -18.36 3.13
C THR A 216 -10.58 -18.54 3.32
N PRO A 217 -11.38 -18.72 2.27
CA PRO A 217 -12.77 -19.10 2.44
C PRO A 217 -12.78 -20.47 3.12
N ARG A 218 -13.38 -20.57 4.31
CA ARG A 218 -13.69 -21.88 4.90
C ARG A 218 -14.65 -22.58 3.96
N LEU A 219 -14.13 -23.52 3.16
CA LEU A 219 -14.95 -24.46 2.41
C LEU A 219 -15.78 -25.23 3.44
N ARG A 220 -17.07 -24.88 3.54
CA ARG A 220 -18.11 -25.68 4.17
C ARG A 220 -18.85 -26.43 3.09
#